data_AF-K3WZ03-F1
#
_entry.id   AF-K3WZ03-F1
#
_cell.length_a   1.000
_cell.length_b   1.000
_cell.length_c   1.000
_cell.angle_alpha   90.00
_cell.angle_beta   90.00
_cell.angle_gamma   90.00
#
_symmetry.space_group_name_H-M   'P 1'
#
loop_
_entity.id
_entity.type
_entity.pdbx_description
1 polymer ?
#
loop_
_entity_poly.entity_id
_entity_poly.type
_entity_poly.pdbx_seq_one_letter_code
_entity_poly.pdbx_strand_id
1 'polypeptide(L)'
;MFEKNGNPRNDLSSIERSTTYHYTTRHIGLNVHHFRLELIRRDCVLRYDPHRGYALFTTVNGKPNTLLKRIYISYAKSSLLSFPKIEEVTLIADNELETLQLHTGK
;
A
#
# COMPACT_ATOMS: atom_id res chain seq x y z
N MET A 1 -1.77 0.90 -27.23
CA MET A 1 -0.63 -0.03 -27.02
C MET A 1 -1.23 -1.35 -26.55
N PHE A 2 -1.10 -2.43 -27.32
CA PHE A 2 -1.72 -3.74 -27.02
C PHE A 2 -0.87 -4.56 -26.04
N GLU A 3 -1.45 -5.53 -25.34
CA GLU A 3 -0.64 -6.53 -24.62
C GLU A 3 0.07 -7.48 -25.60
N LYS A 4 1.03 -8.27 -25.10
CA LYS A 4 1.86 -9.20 -25.89
C LYS A 4 1.06 -10.21 -26.74
N ASN A 5 -0.23 -10.38 -26.44
CA ASN A 5 -1.16 -11.29 -27.12
C ASN A 5 -2.20 -10.58 -28.02
N GLY A 6 -2.02 -9.29 -28.34
CA GLY A 6 -2.89 -8.58 -29.28
C GLY A 6 -4.25 -8.16 -28.72
N ASN A 7 -4.54 -8.42 -27.44
CA ASN A 7 -5.72 -7.86 -26.79
C ASN A 7 -5.53 -6.36 -26.52
N PRO A 8 -6.57 -5.53 -26.70
CA PRO A 8 -6.53 -4.14 -26.25
C PRO A 8 -6.14 -4.15 -24.77
N ARG A 9 -5.11 -3.37 -24.40
CA ARG A 9 -4.87 -3.14 -22.97
C ARG A 9 -6.16 -2.54 -22.41
N ASN A 10 -6.75 -3.19 -21.42
CA ASN A 10 -7.77 -2.53 -20.63
C ASN A 10 -7.12 -1.26 -20.07
N ASP A 11 -7.72 -0.12 -20.38
CA ASP A 11 -7.27 1.16 -19.83
C ASP A 11 -7.39 1.02 -18.31
N LEU A 12 -6.25 1.02 -17.63
CA LEU A 12 -6.23 1.06 -16.18
C LEU A 12 -7.09 2.24 -15.73
N SER A 13 -8.00 2.01 -14.78
CA SER A 13 -8.77 3.09 -14.18
C SER A 13 -7.83 4.17 -13.64
N SER A 14 -8.32 5.41 -13.49
CA SER A 14 -7.53 6.49 -12.89
C SER A 14 -7.03 6.12 -11.48
N ILE A 15 -7.77 5.25 -10.77
CA ILE A 15 -7.31 4.60 -9.55
C ILE A 15 -6.10 3.72 -9.88
N GLU A 16 -6.21 2.69 -10.71
CA GLU A 16 -5.10 1.77 -11.00
C GLU A 16 -3.83 2.47 -11.55
N ARG A 17 -4.01 3.57 -12.30
CA ARG A 17 -2.90 4.43 -12.78
C ARG A 17 -2.24 5.27 -11.68
N SER A 18 -3.00 5.73 -10.69
CA SER A 18 -2.50 6.51 -9.54
C SER A 18 -2.12 5.63 -8.34
N THR A 19 -2.58 4.38 -8.32
CA THR A 19 -2.38 3.36 -7.29
C THR A 19 -1.48 2.24 -7.77
N THR A 20 -0.59 2.50 -8.73
CA THR A 20 0.59 1.65 -8.89
C THR A 20 1.42 1.88 -7.63
N TYR A 21 1.04 1.20 -6.54
CA TYR A 21 1.64 1.30 -5.23
C TYR A 21 3.05 0.79 -5.38
N HIS A 22 3.98 1.71 -5.62
CA HIS A 22 5.38 1.37 -5.67
C HIS A 22 5.72 0.73 -4.33
N TYR A 23 5.96 -0.56 -4.38
CA TYR A 23 6.53 -1.30 -3.29
C TYR A 23 7.85 -1.88 -3.76
N THR A 24 8.84 -1.86 -2.88
CA THR A 24 10.03 -2.67 -3.08
C THR A 24 9.91 -3.91 -2.21
N THR A 25 10.41 -5.03 -2.71
CA THR A 25 10.44 -6.29 -1.96
C THR A 25 11.83 -6.91 -2.01
N ARG A 26 12.26 -7.47 -0.88
CA ARG A 26 13.53 -8.20 -0.74
C ARG A 26 13.30 -9.46 0.06
N HIS A 27 13.66 -10.60 -0.50
CA HIS A 27 13.67 -11.87 0.25
C HIS A 27 14.79 -11.82 1.30
N ILE A 28 14.46 -12.11 2.57
CA ILE A 28 15.40 -11.98 3.69
C ILE A 28 15.53 -13.25 4.55
N GLY A 29 14.77 -14.30 4.25
CA GLY A 29 14.84 -15.57 4.97
C GLY A 29 13.79 -16.55 4.46
N LEU A 30 13.81 -17.78 4.97
CA LEU A 30 12.87 -18.83 4.54
C LEU A 30 11.42 -18.37 4.74
N ASN A 31 10.70 -18.14 3.64
CA ASN A 31 9.33 -17.64 3.64
C ASN A 31 9.15 -16.27 4.31
N VAL A 32 10.19 -15.42 4.27
CA VAL A 32 10.17 -14.06 4.83
C VAL A 32 10.64 -13.05 3.79
N HIS A 33 9.81 -12.05 3.55
CA HIS A 33 10.07 -10.96 2.63
C HIS A 33 9.92 -9.61 3.34
N HIS A 34 10.90 -8.74 3.15
CA HIS A 34 10.80 -7.34 3.49
C HIS A 34 10.04 -6.61 2.38
N PHE A 35 9.05 -5.81 2.75
CA PHE A 35 8.26 -4.96 1.86
C PHE A 35 8.39 -3.51 2.31
N ARG A 36 8.50 -2.58 1.37
CA ARG A 36 8.41 -1.16 1.69
C ARG A 36 7.31 -0.53 0.87
N LEU A 37 6.31 0.04 1.56
CA LEU A 37 5.25 0.81 0.94
C LEU A 37 5.77 2.23 0.72
N GLU A 38 6.18 2.56 -0.51
CA GLU A 38 6.89 3.83 -0.76
C GLU A 38 6.03 5.06 -0.48
N LEU A 39 4.72 4.98 -0.75
CA LEU A 39 3.77 6.08 -0.55
C LEU A 39 3.84 6.66 0.88
N ILE A 40 3.97 5.79 1.88
CA ILE A 40 4.01 6.15 3.30
C ILE A 40 5.38 5.87 3.92
N ARG A 41 6.39 5.52 3.10
CA ARG A 41 7.72 5.08 3.52
C ARG A 41 7.68 4.07 4.67
N ARG A 42 6.74 3.13 4.60
CA ARG A 42 6.48 2.17 5.69
C ARG A 42 7.09 0.83 5.37
N ASP A 43 7.99 0.38 6.24
CA ASP A 43 8.55 -0.95 6.18
C ASP A 43 7.55 -1.97 6.75
N CYS A 44 7.45 -3.10 6.06
CA CYS A 44 6.56 -4.20 6.35
C CYS A 44 7.33 -5.52 6.20
N VAL A 45 6.88 -6.56 6.90
CA VAL A 45 7.44 -7.91 6.80
C VAL A 45 6.31 -8.86 6.45
N LEU A 46 6.40 -9.49 5.29
CA LEU A 46 5.53 -10.60 4.93
C LEU A 46 6.20 -11.89 5.40
N ARG A 47 5.50 -12.67 6.21
CA ARG A 47 5.97 -13.96 6.69
C ARG A 47 4.83 -14.95 6.89
N TYR A 48 5.16 -16.23 6.98
CA TYR A 48 4.18 -17.25 7.32
C TYR A 48 3.71 -17.11 8.78
N ASP A 49 2.40 -17.13 8.95
CA ASP A 49 1.67 -17.17 10.21
C ASP A 49 0.86 -18.49 10.27
N PRO A 50 1.04 -19.33 11.30
CA PRO A 50 0.37 -20.64 11.38
C PRO A 50 -1.16 -20.59 11.37
N HIS A 51 -1.76 -19.49 11.79
CA HIS A 51 -3.21 -19.34 11.89
C HIS A 51 -3.82 -18.71 10.64
N ARG A 52 -3.02 -18.00 9.83
CA ARG A 52 -3.51 -17.12 8.75
C ARG A 52 -2.84 -17.34 7.40
N GLY A 53 -1.81 -18.19 7.31
CA GLY A 53 -0.97 -18.30 6.13
C GLY A 53 0.01 -17.12 6.03
N TYR A 54 0.34 -16.66 4.83
CA TYR A 54 1.20 -15.47 4.70
C TYR A 54 0.49 -14.21 5.20
N ALA A 55 1.13 -13.52 6.14
CA ALA A 55 0.60 -12.34 6.78
C ALA A 55 1.62 -11.20 6.77
N LEU A 56 1.12 -9.97 6.60
CA LEU A 56 1.93 -8.76 6.52
C LEU A 56 1.94 -8.06 7.89
N PHE A 57 3.13 -7.83 8.43
CA PHE A 57 3.33 -7.19 9.72
C PHE A 57 4.05 -5.86 9.54
N THR A 58 3.68 -4.86 10.33
CA THR A 58 4.36 -3.57 10.36
C THR A 58 4.32 -2.98 11.76
N THR A 59 4.96 -1.83 11.94
CA THR A 59 4.76 -1.01 13.13
C THR A 59 3.49 -0.21 12.94
N VAL A 60 2.58 -0.21 13.92
CA VAL A 60 1.37 0.60 13.91
C VAL A 60 1.31 1.37 15.24
N ASN A 61 1.11 2.68 15.21
CA ASN A 61 1.11 3.55 16.41
C ASN A 61 2.33 3.30 17.34
N GLY A 62 3.50 3.07 16.76
CA GLY A 62 4.73 2.75 17.49
C GLY A 62 4.85 1.31 18.00
N LYS A 63 3.84 0.45 17.83
CA LYS A 63 3.88 -0.97 18.22
C LYS A 63 4.37 -1.83 17.06
N PRO A 64 5.57 -2.44 17.17
CA PRO A 64 6.13 -3.28 16.12
C PRO A 64 5.39 -4.61 16.02
N ASN A 65 5.58 -5.30 14.89
CA ASN A 65 5.04 -6.63 14.65
C ASN A 65 3.51 -6.73 14.78
N THR A 66 2.80 -5.67 14.39
CA THR A 66 1.35 -5.64 14.36
C THR A 66 0.87 -6.15 13.00
N LEU A 67 -0.11 -7.07 13.00
CA LEU A 67 -0.72 -7.59 11.78
C LEU A 67 -1.47 -6.47 11.03
N LEU A 68 -1.02 -6.15 9.83
CA LEU A 68 -1.68 -5.20 8.94
C LEU A 68 -2.74 -5.93 8.12
N LYS A 69 -4.01 -5.52 8.26
CA LYS A 69 -5.14 -6.15 7.58
C LYS A 69 -5.56 -5.40 6.31
N ARG A 70 -5.62 -4.07 6.38
CA ARG A 70 -6.09 -3.22 5.26
C ARG A 70 -5.35 -1.89 5.25
N ILE A 71 -5.26 -1.33 4.05
CA ILE A 71 -4.76 0.01 3.79
C ILE A 71 -5.86 0.73 3.00
N TYR A 72 -6.34 1.84 3.53
CA TYR A 72 -7.26 2.73 2.84
C TYR A 72 -6.53 4.01 2.46
N ILE A 73 -6.91 4.56 1.31
CA ILE A 73 -6.30 5.76 0.75
C ILE A 73 -7.40 6.75 0.47
N SER A 74 -7.27 7.91 1.08
CA SER A 74 -8.21 9.02 0.95
C SER A 74 -7.62 10.05 0.00
N TYR A 75 -8.43 10.46 -0.98
CA TYR A 75 -8.07 11.46 -1.96
C TYR A 75 -8.73 12.79 -1.64
N ALA A 76 -8.00 13.87 -1.92
CA ALA A 76 -8.48 15.23 -1.96
C ALA A 76 -9.73 15.35 -2.83
N LYS A 77 -10.64 16.25 -2.43
CA LYS A 77 -11.65 16.77 -3.35
C LYS A 77 -10.94 17.54 -4.46
N SER A 78 -10.75 16.88 -5.59
CA SER A 78 -10.14 17.46 -6.79
C SER A 78 -11.18 18.29 -7.55
N SER A 79 -10.76 19.42 -8.13
CA SER A 79 -11.57 20.07 -9.16
C SER A 79 -11.58 19.19 -10.42
N LEU A 80 -12.57 19.34 -11.30
CA LEU A 80 -12.73 18.55 -12.53
C LEU A 80 -11.48 18.54 -13.45
N LEU A 81 -10.53 19.44 -13.24
CA LEU A 81 -9.33 19.63 -14.07
C LEU A 81 -8.02 19.22 -13.39
N SER A 82 -8.03 18.81 -12.12
CA SER A 82 -6.82 18.39 -11.40
C SER A 82 -6.78 16.88 -11.17
N PHE A 83 -5.57 16.33 -11.13
CA PHE A 83 -5.37 14.93 -10.72
C PHE A 83 -5.76 14.76 -9.25
N PRO A 84 -6.48 13.67 -8.89
CA PRO A 84 -6.82 13.39 -7.51
C PRO A 84 -5.54 13.19 -6.71
N LYS A 85 -5.37 14.03 -5.69
CA LYS A 85 -4.21 14.05 -4.81
C LYS A 85 -4.49 13.18 -3.61
N ILE A 86 -3.54 12.32 -3.22
CA ILE A 86 -3.69 11.57 -1.97
C ILE A 86 -3.41 12.50 -0.80
N GLU A 87 -4.34 12.55 0.16
CA GLU A 87 -4.21 13.38 1.38
C GLU A 87 -3.92 12.53 2.60
N GLU A 88 -4.44 11.30 2.62
CA GLU A 88 -4.42 10.49 3.81
C GLU A 88 -4.32 9.00 3.47
N VAL A 89 -3.62 8.26 4.32
CA VAL A 89 -3.56 6.80 4.30
C VAL A 89 -3.93 6.27 5.68
N THR A 90 -4.92 5.38 5.75
CA THR A 90 -5.34 4.73 6.99
C THR A 90 -4.92 3.26 6.98
N LEU A 91 -4.14 2.88 7.97
CA LEU A 91 -3.73 1.52 8.25
C LEU A 91 -4.71 0.91 9.24
N ILE A 92 -5.33 -0.21 8.86
CA ILE A 92 -6.17 -1.02 9.76
C ILE A 92 -5.40 -2.27 10.14
N ALA A 93 -5.08 -2.37 11.42
CA ALA A 93 -4.37 -3.48 12.02
C ALA A 93 -5.29 -4.30 12.92
N ASP A 94 -4.75 -5.31 13.63
CA ASP A 94 -5.59 -6.27 14.35
C ASP A 94 -6.58 -5.61 15.32
N ASN A 95 -6.07 -4.74 16.20
CA ASN A 95 -6.84 -3.96 17.19
C ASN A 95 -6.49 -2.46 17.15
N GLU A 96 -5.87 -2.00 16.06
CA GLU A 96 -5.36 -0.64 15.95
C GLU A 96 -5.70 -0.01 14.61
N LEU A 97 -5.82 1.31 14.63
CA LEU A 97 -5.97 2.15 13.47
C LEU A 97 -4.90 3.24 13.54
N GLU A 98 -4.19 3.46 12.45
CA GLU A 98 -3.23 4.56 12.31
C GLU A 98 -3.55 5.34 11.04
N THR A 99 -3.71 6.66 11.17
CA THR A 99 -3.98 7.54 10.06
C THR A 99 -2.78 8.45 9.81
N LEU A 100 -2.29 8.44 8.57
CA LEU A 100 -1.12 9.19 8.11
C LEU A 100 -1.56 10.28 7.14
N GLN A 101 -1.35 11.54 7.52
CA GLN A 101 -1.58 12.69 6.64
C GLN A 101 -0.38 12.91 5.72
N LEU A 102 -0.59 12.76 4.41
CA LEU A 102 0.42 12.99 3.39
C LEU A 102 0.49 14.48 3.04
N HIS A 103 1.32 15.20 3.78
CA HIS A 103 1.66 16.57 3.46
C HIS A 103 2.57 16.58 2.25
N THR A 104 2.04 17.03 1.13
CA THR A 104 2.85 17.38 -0.05
C THR A 104 3.58 18.64 0.34
N GLY A 105 4.90 18.54 0.52
CA GLY A 105 5.75 19.71 0.72
C GLY A 105 5.45 20.76 -0.36
N LYS A 106 5.46 22.03 0.07
CA LYS A 106 5.44 23.19 -0.83
C LYS A 106 6.62 23.15 -1.78
#